data_AF-A0A412T9D1-F1
#
_entry.id   AF-A0A412T9D1-F1
#
_cell.length_a   1.000
_cell.length_b   1.000
_cell.length_c   1.000
_cell.angle_alpha   90.00
_cell.angle_beta   90.00
_cell.angle_gamma   90.00
#
_symmetry.space_group_name_H-M   'P 1'
#
loop_
_entity.id
_entity.type
_entity.pdbx_description
1 polymer ?
#
loop_
_entity_poly.entity_id
_entity_poly.type
_entity_poly.pdbx_seq_one_letter_code
_entity_poly.pdbx_strand_id
1 'polypeptide(L)'
;MNKQELENEEVRQEEKKAKKKKVRKKKTMLGHIRSIISILLVVGIIGGSYWYYAFQYRTEMEPETNRKVTNTDSVYTMEQYLKTLKRNQTVYKYACDEAEVDNYYGTYVVPGLKSTRTLKVKGDGEAEVCTSMTPQGLAITEDYILVSAYCKTKAHDSVIYVIDKESRRFVKEIVLNTKAHVGGMAYDTMNQILWVTGQGSTWAQANAITLSHLENYSFDDGYHPIEFDMSYNLYKIKRASFMTYHDGALFVGFFTQDNASVIEKYLINADGTLYEKEDMNLKRTVGVTDPVAYAVSMQVISGKVQGMAFYNNKILLTRSWGILPSEVQIFNYSRYGILSTSEAYKTIKFPERLEQIYQDGGSIYALFESGAYAYRMSSINRIDRVVKLKGSKLVK
;
A
#
# COMPACT_ATOMS: atom_id res chain seq x y z
N MET A 1 37.17 -46.89 -70.72
CA MET A 1 36.29 -45.81 -70.27
C MET A 1 36.29 -44.71 -71.31
N ASN A 2 35.13 -44.34 -71.82
CA ASN A 2 34.95 -43.22 -72.74
C ASN A 2 34.97 -41.89 -71.96
N LYS A 3 35.32 -40.78 -72.61
CA LYS A 3 35.38 -39.44 -72.01
C LYS A 3 34.06 -39.07 -71.31
N GLN A 4 32.95 -39.45 -71.92
CA GLN A 4 31.59 -39.23 -71.43
C GLN A 4 31.24 -40.03 -70.16
N GLU A 5 31.97 -41.11 -69.84
CA GLU A 5 31.78 -41.88 -68.59
C GLU A 5 32.47 -41.18 -67.42
N LEU A 6 33.69 -40.68 -67.63
CA LEU A 6 34.45 -39.88 -66.65
C LEU A 6 33.66 -38.63 -66.23
N GLU A 7 33.15 -37.88 -67.21
CA GLU A 7 32.38 -36.65 -67.02
C GLU A 7 31.08 -36.92 -66.23
N ASN A 8 30.40 -38.05 -66.51
CA ASN A 8 29.25 -38.52 -65.73
C ASN A 8 29.61 -38.97 -64.31
N GLU A 9 30.81 -39.50 -64.07
CA GLU A 9 31.27 -39.86 -62.72
C GLU A 9 31.65 -38.63 -61.90
N GLU A 10 32.31 -37.63 -62.48
CA GLU A 10 32.62 -36.37 -61.80
C GLU A 10 31.35 -35.64 -61.36
N VAL A 11 30.36 -35.48 -62.24
CA VAL A 11 29.04 -34.91 -61.89
C VAL A 11 28.36 -35.72 -60.77
N ARG A 12 28.48 -37.05 -60.79
CA ARG A 12 27.94 -37.94 -59.74
C ARG A 12 28.71 -37.82 -58.42
N GLN A 13 29.98 -37.43 -58.43
CA GLN A 13 30.75 -37.10 -57.22
C GLN A 13 30.43 -35.70 -56.69
N GLU A 14 30.30 -34.70 -57.57
CA GLU A 14 29.85 -33.33 -57.27
C GLU A 14 28.49 -33.35 -56.56
N GLU A 15 27.51 -34.08 -57.11
CA GLU A 15 26.20 -34.30 -56.48
C GLU A 15 26.34 -34.90 -55.07
N LYS A 16 27.18 -35.93 -54.89
CA LYS A 16 27.40 -36.57 -53.59
C LYS A 16 28.03 -35.59 -52.59
N LYS A 17 28.99 -34.76 -53.02
CA LYS A 17 29.59 -33.67 -52.22
C LYS A 17 28.52 -32.62 -51.84
N ALA A 18 27.70 -32.17 -52.79
CA ALA A 18 26.63 -31.20 -52.57
C ALA A 18 25.52 -31.73 -51.63
N LYS A 19 25.09 -32.98 -51.81
CA LYS A 19 24.12 -33.67 -50.94
C LYS A 19 24.68 -33.80 -49.51
N LYS A 20 25.94 -34.22 -49.33
CA LYS A 20 26.63 -34.20 -48.02
C LYS A 20 26.71 -32.79 -47.40
N LYS A 21 27.05 -31.76 -48.18
CA LYS A 21 27.12 -30.35 -47.73
C LYS A 21 25.76 -29.82 -47.28
N LYS A 22 24.67 -30.11 -48.02
CA LYS A 22 23.28 -29.80 -47.63
C LYS A 22 22.88 -30.51 -46.33
N VAL A 23 23.17 -31.81 -46.18
CA VAL A 23 22.87 -32.56 -44.94
C VAL A 23 23.67 -32.03 -43.75
N ARG A 24 24.96 -31.70 -43.91
CA ARG A 24 25.77 -31.07 -42.84
C ARG A 24 25.19 -29.72 -42.43
N LYS A 25 24.82 -28.85 -43.39
CA LYS A 25 24.19 -27.54 -43.11
C LYS A 25 22.82 -27.69 -42.42
N LYS A 26 22.02 -28.70 -42.78
CA LYS A 26 20.74 -29.00 -42.10
C LYS A 26 20.96 -29.52 -40.68
N LYS A 27 21.94 -30.40 -40.45
CA LYS A 27 22.31 -30.87 -39.09
C LYS A 27 22.82 -29.73 -38.21
N THR A 28 23.70 -28.86 -38.70
CA THR A 28 24.16 -27.70 -37.92
C THR A 28 23.03 -26.70 -37.65
N MET A 29 22.16 -26.42 -38.63
CA MET A 29 20.96 -25.59 -38.41
C MET A 29 20.06 -26.18 -37.30
N LEU A 30 19.79 -27.49 -37.35
CA LEU A 30 19.00 -28.16 -36.32
C LEU A 30 19.65 -28.09 -34.93
N GLY A 31 20.98 -28.13 -34.87
CA GLY A 31 21.75 -27.93 -33.64
C GLY A 31 21.59 -26.51 -33.07
N HIS A 32 21.69 -25.48 -33.91
CA HIS A 32 21.46 -24.10 -33.48
C HIS A 32 20.00 -23.89 -33.03
N ILE A 33 19.01 -24.43 -33.74
CA ILE A 33 17.59 -24.36 -33.34
C ILE A 33 17.38 -25.04 -31.98
N ARG A 34 17.95 -26.23 -31.75
CA ARG A 34 17.90 -26.90 -30.44
C ARG A 34 18.57 -26.09 -29.33
N SER A 35 19.71 -25.46 -29.61
CA SER A 35 20.41 -24.58 -28.67
C SER A 35 19.55 -23.36 -28.31
N ILE A 36 18.96 -22.68 -29.30
CA ILE A 36 18.06 -21.54 -29.10
C ILE A 36 16.83 -21.96 -28.26
N ILE A 37 16.19 -23.10 -28.57
CA ILE A 37 15.08 -23.63 -27.78
C ILE A 37 15.52 -23.93 -26.33
N SER A 38 16.70 -24.52 -26.13
CA SER A 38 17.24 -24.81 -24.79
C SER A 38 17.49 -23.53 -23.99
N ILE A 39 18.05 -22.49 -24.63
CA ILE A 39 18.26 -21.17 -24.01
C ILE A 39 16.91 -20.54 -23.65
N LEU A 40 15.92 -20.56 -24.55
CA LEU A 40 14.58 -20.02 -24.29
C LEU A 40 13.86 -20.77 -23.15
N LEU A 41 14.02 -22.09 -23.04
CA LEU A 41 13.50 -22.88 -21.92
C LEU A 41 14.18 -22.50 -20.60
N VAL A 42 15.50 -22.35 -20.57
CA VAL A 42 16.24 -21.93 -19.36
C VAL A 42 15.83 -20.51 -18.94
N VAL A 43 15.74 -19.57 -19.88
CA VAL A 43 15.26 -18.20 -19.60
C VAL A 43 13.81 -18.20 -19.13
N GLY A 44 12.95 -19.03 -19.72
CA GLY A 44 11.55 -19.19 -19.31
C GLY A 44 11.40 -19.76 -17.90
N ILE A 45 12.22 -20.76 -17.53
CA ILE A 45 12.25 -21.32 -16.18
C ILE A 45 12.75 -20.26 -15.18
N ILE A 46 13.87 -19.59 -15.44
CA ILE A 46 14.42 -18.56 -14.54
C ILE A 46 13.42 -17.40 -14.37
N GLY A 47 12.81 -16.93 -15.46
CA GLY A 47 11.79 -15.87 -15.42
C GLY A 47 10.52 -16.31 -14.68
N GLY A 48 10.04 -17.53 -14.90
CA GLY A 48 8.89 -18.11 -14.22
C GLY A 48 9.12 -18.31 -12.72
N SER A 49 10.27 -18.85 -12.32
CA SER A 49 10.67 -18.99 -10.91
C SER A 49 10.85 -17.64 -10.23
N TYR A 50 11.46 -16.65 -10.92
CA TYR A 50 11.54 -15.28 -10.41
C TYR A 50 10.16 -14.68 -10.20
N TRP A 51 9.25 -14.83 -11.17
CA TRP A 51 7.89 -14.29 -11.09
C TRP A 51 7.10 -14.95 -9.95
N TYR A 52 7.08 -16.28 -9.88
CA TYR A 52 6.43 -17.02 -8.80
C TYR A 52 6.95 -16.59 -7.42
N TYR A 53 8.27 -16.47 -7.27
CA TYR A 53 8.88 -16.00 -6.02
C TYR A 53 8.50 -14.54 -5.71
N ALA A 54 8.61 -13.62 -6.68
CA ALA A 54 8.43 -12.19 -6.47
C ALA A 54 6.96 -11.71 -6.35
N PHE A 55 6.00 -12.53 -6.77
CA PHE A 55 4.56 -12.19 -6.79
C PHE A 55 3.66 -13.11 -5.96
N GLN A 56 3.92 -14.43 -5.92
CA GLN A 56 3.06 -15.39 -5.22
C GLN A 56 3.66 -15.80 -3.87
N TYR A 57 4.79 -16.51 -3.87
CA TYR A 57 5.40 -17.11 -2.68
C TYR A 57 5.58 -16.10 -1.54
N ARG A 58 6.09 -14.90 -1.83
CA ARG A 58 6.32 -13.83 -0.83
C ARG A 58 5.04 -13.22 -0.25
N THR A 59 3.87 -13.52 -0.81
CA THR A 59 2.57 -13.08 -0.28
C THR A 59 1.86 -14.17 0.53
N GLU A 60 2.27 -15.43 0.35
CA GLU A 60 1.72 -16.62 1.00
C GLU A 60 2.58 -17.09 2.17
N MET A 61 3.91 -16.91 2.10
CA MET A 61 4.90 -17.44 3.04
C MET A 61 5.69 -16.33 3.74
N GLU A 62 5.89 -16.49 5.05
CA GLU A 62 6.69 -15.59 5.89
C GLU A 62 8.13 -16.13 6.04
N PRO A 63 9.17 -15.29 5.95
CA PRO A 63 10.52 -15.67 6.37
C PRO A 63 10.58 -16.04 7.85
N GLU A 64 11.27 -17.14 8.16
CA GLU A 64 11.71 -17.47 9.52
C GLU A 64 12.57 -16.33 10.10
N THR A 65 12.44 -16.09 11.41
CA THR A 65 13.19 -15.07 12.12
C THR A 65 13.48 -15.47 13.56
N ASN A 66 14.64 -15.08 14.07
CA ASN A 66 15.00 -15.17 15.48
C ASN A 66 14.77 -13.85 16.24
N ARG A 67 14.24 -12.81 15.57
CA ARG A 67 13.87 -11.53 16.21
C ARG A 67 12.57 -11.72 17.00
N LYS A 68 12.54 -11.26 18.25
CA LYS A 68 11.36 -11.31 19.15
C LYS A 68 10.60 -9.97 19.29
N VAL A 69 11.00 -8.95 18.53
CA VAL A 69 10.54 -7.56 18.70
C VAL A 69 10.27 -6.89 17.36
N THR A 70 9.44 -5.85 17.38
CA THR A 70 9.23 -4.97 16.23
C THR A 70 10.52 -4.24 15.86
N ASN A 71 10.85 -4.25 14.57
CA ASN A 71 12.11 -3.71 14.10
C ASN A 71 12.04 -2.21 13.79
N THR A 72 13.06 -1.47 14.20
CA THR A 72 13.20 -0.03 13.96
C THR A 72 14.22 0.29 12.86
N ASP A 73 15.03 -0.70 12.44
CA ASP A 73 16.09 -0.55 11.45
C ASP A 73 15.54 -0.51 10.01
N SER A 74 15.84 0.56 9.26
CA SER A 74 15.37 0.78 7.89
C SER A 74 15.74 -0.37 6.93
N VAL A 75 14.95 -0.57 5.88
CA VAL A 75 15.22 -1.61 4.87
C VAL A 75 16.32 -1.14 3.89
N TYR A 76 16.38 0.18 3.65
CA TYR A 76 17.33 0.83 2.76
C TYR A 76 18.12 1.94 3.47
N THR A 77 19.36 2.16 3.05
CA THR A 77 20.15 3.32 3.51
C THR A 77 19.57 4.62 2.96
N MET A 78 19.93 5.76 3.56
CA MET A 78 19.52 7.07 3.03
C MET A 78 19.97 7.27 1.57
N GLU A 79 21.20 6.85 1.24
CA GLU A 79 21.70 6.88 -0.14
C GLU A 79 20.83 6.05 -1.11
N GLN A 80 20.47 4.82 -0.72
CA GLN A 80 19.61 3.93 -1.54
C GLN A 80 18.20 4.51 -1.73
N TYR A 81 17.63 5.12 -0.68
CA TYR A 81 16.37 5.85 -0.74
C TYR A 81 16.45 7.05 -1.69
N LEU A 82 17.45 7.93 -1.52
CA LEU A 82 17.63 9.13 -2.36
C LEU A 82 17.90 8.75 -3.82
N LYS A 83 18.71 7.71 -4.08
CA LYS A 83 18.97 7.16 -5.42
C LYS A 83 17.71 6.57 -6.06
N THR A 84 16.81 6.02 -5.27
CA THR A 84 15.49 5.56 -5.71
C THR A 84 14.57 6.74 -6.03
N LEU A 85 14.45 7.71 -5.11
CA LEU A 85 13.56 8.85 -5.27
C LEU A 85 13.97 9.75 -6.45
N LYS A 86 15.28 9.93 -6.69
CA LYS A 86 15.84 10.67 -7.84
C LYS A 86 15.42 10.13 -9.22
N ARG A 87 14.88 8.90 -9.31
CA ARG A 87 14.26 8.40 -10.55
C ARG A 87 12.94 9.11 -10.87
N ASN A 88 12.22 9.58 -9.85
CA ASN A 88 11.07 10.45 -9.99
C ASN A 88 11.49 11.89 -9.62
N GLN A 89 12.04 12.61 -10.60
CA GLN A 89 12.53 13.98 -10.43
C GLN A 89 11.48 14.96 -9.87
N THR A 90 10.20 14.73 -10.12
CA THR A 90 9.11 15.56 -9.61
C THR A 90 8.94 15.37 -8.10
N VAL A 91 8.77 14.12 -7.65
CA VAL A 91 8.63 13.80 -6.21
C VAL A 91 9.92 14.11 -5.45
N TYR A 92 11.09 13.85 -6.05
CA TYR A 92 12.39 14.22 -5.47
C TYR A 92 12.47 15.73 -5.16
N LYS A 93 12.12 16.61 -6.11
CA LYS A 93 12.09 18.07 -5.90
C LYS A 93 11.04 18.55 -4.89
N TYR A 94 10.07 17.71 -4.55
CA TYR A 94 9.00 18.03 -3.61
C TYR A 94 9.30 17.56 -2.18
N ALA A 95 10.02 16.44 -2.02
CA ALA A 95 10.49 15.90 -0.75
C ALA A 95 11.86 16.44 -0.33
N CYS A 96 12.85 16.32 -1.22
CA CYS A 96 14.23 16.68 -0.93
C CYS A 96 14.50 18.11 -1.40
N ASP A 97 14.13 19.07 -0.56
CA ASP A 97 14.49 20.47 -0.74
C ASP A 97 15.86 20.72 -0.10
N GLU A 98 16.84 21.16 -0.90
CA GLU A 98 18.23 21.35 -0.46
C GLU A 98 18.40 22.52 0.53
N ALA A 99 17.34 23.31 0.75
CA ALA A 99 17.26 24.32 1.81
C ALA A 99 16.67 23.80 3.13
N GLU A 100 16.32 22.52 3.27
CA GLU A 100 15.98 21.93 4.57
C GLU A 100 17.25 21.50 5.32
N VAL A 101 17.37 21.91 6.59
CA VAL A 101 18.55 21.71 7.46
C VAL A 101 18.70 20.25 7.94
N ASP A 102 17.69 19.42 7.69
CA ASP A 102 17.60 18.05 8.15
C ASP A 102 18.16 17.03 7.14
N ASN A 103 19.22 16.31 7.53
CA ASN A 103 19.80 15.20 6.76
C ASN A 103 18.81 14.06 6.42
N TYR A 104 17.68 13.98 7.13
CA TYR A 104 16.61 13.00 6.90
C TYR A 104 15.45 13.52 6.04
N TYR A 105 15.50 14.77 5.54
CA TYR A 105 14.48 15.41 4.67
C TYR A 105 13.04 15.26 5.20
N GLY A 106 12.85 15.40 6.52
CA GLY A 106 11.56 15.23 7.19
C GLY A 106 10.95 13.83 7.11
N THR A 107 11.70 12.81 6.67
CA THR A 107 11.20 11.44 6.54
C THR A 107 11.27 10.64 7.85
N TYR A 108 10.38 9.65 7.98
CA TYR A 108 10.26 8.75 9.13
C TYR A 108 10.33 7.30 8.66
N VAL A 109 11.30 6.52 9.16
CA VAL A 109 11.42 5.09 8.83
C VAL A 109 10.15 4.37 9.28
N VAL A 110 9.55 3.56 8.38
CA VAL A 110 8.42 2.71 8.76
C VAL A 110 9.00 1.46 9.45
N PRO A 111 8.68 1.21 10.72
CA PRO A 111 9.15 0.04 11.46
C PRO A 111 8.41 -1.23 10.99
N GLY A 112 8.80 -2.38 11.53
CA GLY A 112 8.08 -3.65 11.33
C GLY A 112 8.30 -4.38 9.99
N LEU A 113 8.90 -3.71 8.99
CA LEU A 113 9.15 -4.23 7.63
C LEU A 113 10.10 -5.45 7.53
N LYS A 114 10.64 -5.93 8.67
CA LYS A 114 11.49 -7.12 8.80
C LYS A 114 11.01 -8.07 9.90
N SER A 115 10.50 -7.52 11.01
CA SER A 115 9.85 -8.26 12.10
C SER A 115 8.94 -7.32 12.87
N THR A 116 7.74 -7.77 13.23
CA THR A 116 6.73 -7.06 14.01
C THR A 116 6.16 -7.98 15.07
N ARG A 117 6.18 -7.55 16.33
CA ARG A 117 5.51 -8.25 17.43
C ARG A 117 4.00 -7.97 17.36
N THR A 118 3.19 -9.02 17.49
CA THR A 118 1.72 -8.99 17.37
C THR A 118 1.15 -10.30 17.92
N LEU A 119 -0.14 -10.57 17.72
CA LEU A 119 -0.77 -11.87 17.99
C LEU A 119 -0.95 -12.72 16.72
N LYS A 120 -1.05 -14.03 16.93
CA LYS A 120 -1.57 -14.97 15.94
C LYS A 120 -3.10 -14.87 15.87
N VAL A 121 -3.66 -14.84 14.66
CA VAL A 121 -5.12 -14.89 14.47
C VAL A 121 -5.64 -16.22 15.00
N LYS A 122 -6.45 -16.18 16.07
CA LYS A 122 -6.90 -17.37 16.82
C LYS A 122 -5.74 -18.20 17.40
N GLY A 123 -4.71 -17.52 17.90
CA GLY A 123 -3.67 -18.13 18.73
C GLY A 123 -4.15 -18.53 20.12
N ASP A 124 -3.19 -18.90 20.94
CA ASP A 124 -3.27 -19.11 22.40
C ASP A 124 -3.35 -17.81 23.21
N GLY A 125 -2.92 -16.69 22.62
CA GLY A 125 -2.84 -15.37 23.27
C GLY A 125 -1.40 -14.89 23.50
N GLU A 126 -0.40 -15.72 23.16
CA GLU A 126 1.01 -15.34 23.27
C GLU A 126 1.48 -14.44 22.12
N ALA A 127 2.50 -13.62 22.40
CA ALA A 127 3.12 -12.75 21.40
C ALA A 127 3.90 -13.53 20.34
N GLU A 128 3.48 -13.41 19.08
CA GLU A 128 4.19 -13.95 17.90
C GLU A 128 4.85 -12.81 17.09
N VAL A 129 5.73 -13.17 16.15
CA VAL A 129 6.42 -12.21 15.29
C VAL A 129 6.10 -12.45 13.81
N CYS A 130 5.36 -11.51 13.22
CA CYS A 130 5.11 -11.44 11.79
C CYS A 130 6.32 -10.81 11.06
N THR A 131 6.75 -11.39 9.95
CA THR A 131 7.78 -10.84 9.06
C THR A 131 7.23 -10.36 7.71
N SER A 132 5.90 -10.54 7.50
CA SER A 132 5.16 -10.14 6.30
C SER A 132 4.21 -8.94 6.51
N MET A 133 4.49 -8.08 7.49
CA MET A 133 3.75 -6.84 7.71
C MET A 133 3.84 -5.88 6.53
N THR A 134 2.70 -5.27 6.21
CA THR A 134 2.47 -4.47 5.01
C THR A 134 1.76 -3.16 5.40
N PRO A 135 2.40 -1.98 5.28
CA PRO A 135 1.77 -0.70 5.59
C PRO A 135 0.59 -0.36 4.68
N GLN A 136 -0.43 0.32 5.20
CA GLN A 136 -1.59 0.75 4.43
C GLN A 136 -2.03 2.18 4.79
N GLY A 137 -2.44 2.40 6.04
CA GLY A 137 -2.97 3.67 6.52
C GLY A 137 -1.91 4.55 7.19
N LEU A 138 -2.12 5.86 7.11
CA LEU A 138 -1.30 6.90 7.72
C LEU A 138 -2.22 7.93 8.38
N ALA A 139 -1.93 8.28 9.63
CA ALA A 139 -2.50 9.41 10.34
C ALA A 139 -1.39 10.16 11.09
N ILE A 140 -1.62 11.41 11.44
CA ILE A 140 -0.66 12.25 12.16
C ILE A 140 -1.42 12.99 13.26
N THR A 141 -0.94 12.89 14.50
CA THR A 141 -1.42 13.67 15.66
C THR A 141 -0.50 14.88 15.87
N GLU A 142 -0.71 15.61 16.96
CA GLU A 142 0.19 16.67 17.43
C GLU A 142 1.65 16.17 17.49
N ASP A 143 1.86 15.02 18.14
CA ASP A 143 3.19 14.49 18.51
C ASP A 143 3.58 13.16 17.83
N TYR A 144 2.65 12.44 17.18
CA TYR A 144 2.93 11.12 16.57
C TYR A 144 2.63 11.04 15.07
N ILE A 145 3.52 10.33 14.35
CA ILE A 145 3.21 9.72 13.05
C ILE A 145 2.68 8.30 13.33
N LEU A 146 1.46 8.01 12.88
CA LEU A 146 0.79 6.74 13.09
C LEU A 146 0.68 5.99 11.76
N VAL A 147 1.23 4.78 11.69
CA VAL A 147 1.24 3.95 10.48
C VAL A 147 0.60 2.60 10.76
N SER A 148 -0.52 2.29 10.12
CA SER A 148 -1.10 0.94 10.22
C SER A 148 -0.42 -0.03 9.27
N ALA A 149 -0.26 -1.27 9.71
CA ALA A 149 0.21 -2.37 8.89
C ALA A 149 -0.55 -3.67 9.18
N TYR A 150 -0.78 -4.45 8.14
CA TYR A 150 -1.43 -5.76 8.26
C TYR A 150 -0.49 -6.88 7.80
N CYS A 151 -0.69 -8.06 8.38
CA CYS A 151 0.02 -9.27 8.01
C CYS A 151 -0.42 -9.76 6.61
N LYS A 152 0.47 -9.78 5.61
CA LYS A 152 0.08 -10.11 4.23
C LYS A 152 -0.52 -11.51 4.09
N THR A 153 0.03 -12.49 4.81
CA THR A 153 -0.41 -13.90 4.82
C THR A 153 -1.74 -14.09 5.56
N LYS A 154 -2.20 -13.08 6.30
CA LYS A 154 -3.40 -13.10 7.17
C LYS A 154 -3.33 -14.14 8.32
N ALA A 155 -2.12 -14.57 8.68
CA ALA A 155 -1.85 -15.43 9.84
C ALA A 155 -1.80 -14.67 11.18
N HIS A 156 -1.45 -13.38 11.14
CA HIS A 156 -1.25 -12.53 12.31
C HIS A 156 -2.20 -11.33 12.30
N ASP A 157 -2.47 -10.78 13.48
CA ASP A 157 -3.29 -9.58 13.65
C ASP A 157 -2.53 -8.30 13.28
N SER A 158 -3.29 -7.27 12.91
CA SER A 158 -2.78 -6.01 12.38
C SER A 158 -2.31 -5.08 13.50
N VAL A 159 -1.45 -4.12 13.17
CA VAL A 159 -0.87 -3.18 14.13
C VAL A 159 -0.98 -1.73 13.67
N ILE A 160 -0.87 -0.80 14.61
CA ILE A 160 -0.53 0.60 14.35
C ILE A 160 0.82 0.89 15.01
N TYR A 161 1.81 1.33 14.24
CA TYR A 161 3.09 1.78 14.77
C TYR A 161 2.99 3.22 15.24
N VAL A 162 3.39 3.49 16.49
CA VAL A 162 3.54 4.83 17.02
C VAL A 162 4.98 5.29 16.82
N ILE A 163 5.17 6.39 16.09
CA ILE A 163 6.48 7.00 15.84
C ILE A 163 6.43 8.44 16.33
N ASP A 164 7.32 8.80 17.25
CA ASP A 164 7.45 10.14 17.81
C ASP A 164 7.91 11.16 16.73
N LYS A 165 7.26 12.32 16.63
CA LYS A 165 7.53 13.32 15.57
C LYS A 165 8.86 14.05 15.76
N GLU A 166 9.26 14.34 16.99
CA GLU A 166 10.49 15.11 17.26
C GLU A 166 11.75 14.24 17.08
N SER A 167 11.87 13.17 17.86
CA SER A 167 13.02 12.26 17.86
C SER A 167 13.02 11.26 16.70
N ARG A 168 11.86 11.09 16.03
CA ARG A 168 11.63 10.14 14.91
C ARG A 168 11.81 8.68 15.29
N ARG A 169 11.72 8.38 16.58
CA ARG A 169 11.88 7.03 17.12
C ARG A 169 10.54 6.32 17.15
N PHE A 170 10.58 5.04 16.82
CA PHE A 170 9.49 4.12 17.15
C PHE A 170 9.32 4.08 18.67
N VAL A 171 8.08 4.26 19.12
CA VAL A 171 7.69 4.25 20.54
C VAL A 171 7.18 2.87 20.92
N LYS A 172 6.14 2.38 20.21
CA LYS A 172 5.47 1.09 20.47
C LYS A 172 4.59 0.66 19.30
N GLU A 173 4.26 -0.63 19.25
CA GLU A 173 3.13 -1.12 18.47
C GLU A 173 1.84 -1.05 19.29
N ILE A 174 0.73 -0.71 18.63
CA ILE A 174 -0.63 -0.95 19.09
C ILE A 174 -1.13 -2.19 18.35
N VAL A 175 -1.46 -3.29 19.03
CA VAL A 175 -2.01 -4.49 18.38
C VAL A 175 -3.53 -4.34 18.28
N LEU A 176 -4.10 -4.58 17.11
CA LEU A 176 -5.54 -4.50 16.85
C LEU A 176 -6.13 -5.91 16.78
N ASN A 177 -7.34 -6.12 17.32
CA ASN A 177 -8.05 -7.41 17.24
C ASN A 177 -8.65 -7.63 15.83
N THR A 178 -7.82 -7.58 14.78
CA THR A 178 -8.25 -7.78 13.39
C THR A 178 -7.10 -8.05 12.42
N LYS A 179 -7.37 -8.94 11.46
CA LYS A 179 -6.56 -9.15 10.24
C LYS A 179 -7.04 -8.35 9.01
N ALA A 180 -7.75 -7.24 9.24
CA ALA A 180 -8.21 -6.34 8.19
C ALA A 180 -7.05 -5.72 7.38
N HIS A 181 -7.34 -4.75 6.50
CA HIS A 181 -6.28 -3.95 5.85
C HIS A 181 -5.94 -2.68 6.64
N VAL A 182 -6.88 -2.17 7.46
CA VAL A 182 -6.67 -0.99 8.30
C VAL A 182 -6.23 0.24 7.46
N GLY A 183 -6.69 0.31 6.20
CA GLY A 183 -6.19 1.26 5.20
C GLY A 183 -6.69 2.69 5.40
N GLY A 184 -7.89 2.86 5.94
CA GLY A 184 -8.35 4.17 6.39
C GLY A 184 -7.95 4.42 7.84
N MET A 185 -7.11 5.44 8.04
CA MET A 185 -6.92 6.07 9.33
C MET A 185 -7.10 7.58 9.18
N ALA A 186 -7.69 8.20 10.20
CA ALA A 186 -7.92 9.63 10.26
C ALA A 186 -7.85 10.10 11.71
N TYR A 187 -7.13 11.17 11.99
CA TYR A 187 -7.09 11.75 13.34
C TYR A 187 -7.98 13.00 13.39
N ASP A 188 -8.97 13.00 14.27
CA ASP A 188 -9.80 14.15 14.59
C ASP A 188 -9.10 14.99 15.66
N THR A 189 -8.49 16.09 15.20
CA THR A 189 -7.74 17.04 16.04
C THR A 189 -8.61 17.85 16.99
N MET A 190 -9.95 17.84 16.84
CA MET A 190 -10.85 18.58 17.74
C MET A 190 -11.21 17.78 19.00
N ASN A 191 -11.37 16.47 18.87
CA ASN A 191 -11.73 15.56 19.96
C ASN A 191 -10.56 14.63 20.39
N GLN A 192 -9.41 14.74 19.73
CA GLN A 192 -8.22 13.89 19.91
C GLN A 192 -8.48 12.40 19.70
N ILE A 193 -9.24 12.04 18.66
CA ILE A 193 -9.65 10.66 18.35
C ILE A 193 -8.96 10.17 17.08
N LEU A 194 -8.25 9.05 17.17
CA LEU A 194 -7.84 8.25 16.01
C LEU A 194 -9.01 7.37 15.56
N TRP A 195 -9.54 7.67 14.37
CA TRP A 195 -10.50 6.85 13.66
C TRP A 195 -9.79 5.84 12.76
N VAL A 196 -10.23 4.58 12.82
CA VAL A 196 -9.65 3.42 12.13
C VAL A 196 -10.75 2.66 11.39
N THR A 197 -10.52 2.27 10.13
CA THR A 197 -11.49 1.47 9.36
C THR A 197 -11.53 0.01 9.83
N GLY A 198 -12.69 -0.39 10.37
CA GLY A 198 -13.01 -1.75 10.79
C GLY A 198 -14.02 -2.47 9.87
N GLN A 199 -14.50 -3.63 10.31
CA GLN A 199 -15.47 -4.46 9.59
C GLN A 199 -16.41 -5.13 10.60
N GLY A 200 -17.65 -4.66 10.66
CA GLY A 200 -18.72 -5.25 11.46
C GLY A 200 -19.36 -6.45 10.74
N SER A 201 -20.39 -7.00 11.37
CA SER A 201 -21.11 -8.20 10.88
C SER A 201 -21.79 -8.01 9.51
N THR A 202 -22.27 -6.79 9.22
CA THR A 202 -23.01 -6.47 7.98
C THR A 202 -22.37 -5.34 7.16
N TRP A 203 -21.76 -4.35 7.81
CA TRP A 203 -21.19 -3.16 7.18
C TRP A 203 -19.74 -2.93 7.62
N ALA A 204 -19.01 -2.11 6.86
CA ALA A 204 -17.74 -1.56 7.31
C ALA A 204 -17.97 -0.67 8.54
N GLN A 205 -16.96 -0.53 9.39
CA GLN A 205 -17.04 0.32 10.58
C GLN A 205 -16.01 1.44 10.54
N ALA A 206 -16.31 2.53 11.24
CA ALA A 206 -15.32 3.46 11.75
C ALA A 206 -15.21 3.26 13.26
N ASN A 207 -14.01 2.90 13.73
CA ASN A 207 -13.73 2.58 15.13
C ASN A 207 -12.81 3.66 15.71
N ALA A 208 -13.06 4.06 16.95
CA ALA A 208 -12.33 5.12 17.64
C ALA A 208 -11.30 4.56 18.62
N ILE A 209 -10.16 5.23 18.71
CA ILE A 209 -9.21 5.13 19.82
C ILE A 209 -8.86 6.57 20.21
N THR A 210 -9.18 6.97 21.43
CA THR A 210 -8.76 8.26 22.00
C THR A 210 -7.25 8.32 22.13
N LEU A 211 -6.64 9.51 21.97
CA LEU A 211 -5.20 9.69 22.11
C LEU A 211 -4.71 9.18 23.48
N SER A 212 -5.44 9.48 24.56
CA SER A 212 -5.12 9.00 25.91
C SER A 212 -5.10 7.46 26.01
N HIS A 213 -6.06 6.75 25.40
CA HIS A 213 -6.04 5.28 25.40
C HIS A 213 -4.85 4.76 24.58
N LEU A 214 -4.58 5.32 23.40
CA LEU A 214 -3.42 4.99 22.57
C LEU A 214 -2.09 5.24 23.31
N GLU A 215 -1.98 6.30 24.09
CA GLU A 215 -0.81 6.67 24.89
C GLU A 215 -0.59 5.77 26.11
N ASN A 216 -1.66 5.36 26.80
CA ASN A 216 -1.58 4.46 27.95
C ASN A 216 -1.45 2.97 27.58
N TYR A 217 -1.88 2.56 26.39
CA TYR A 217 -1.80 1.16 25.94
C TYR A 217 -0.37 0.60 25.94
N SER A 218 -0.19 -0.63 26.43
CA SER A 218 1.08 -1.37 26.36
C SER A 218 0.81 -2.81 25.93
N PHE A 219 1.41 -3.26 24.83
CA PHE A 219 1.29 -4.68 24.44
C PHE A 219 2.02 -5.61 25.41
N ASP A 220 3.02 -5.13 26.15
CA ASP A 220 3.68 -5.92 27.21
C ASP A 220 2.78 -6.17 28.44
N ASP A 221 1.62 -5.51 28.54
CA ASP A 221 0.61 -5.77 29.57
C ASP A 221 -0.37 -6.86 29.09
N GLY A 222 0.00 -8.13 29.33
CA GLY A 222 -0.83 -9.31 29.04
C GLY A 222 -0.99 -9.69 27.57
N TYR A 223 -0.27 -9.05 26.64
CA TYR A 223 -0.38 -9.26 25.18
C TYR A 223 -1.80 -9.09 24.62
N HIS A 224 -2.61 -8.23 25.24
CA HIS A 224 -3.97 -7.97 24.76
C HIS A 224 -3.98 -6.95 23.60
N PRO A 225 -4.82 -7.13 22.57
CA PRO A 225 -5.09 -6.07 21.60
C PRO A 225 -5.76 -4.87 22.28
N ILE A 226 -5.62 -3.68 21.69
CA ILE A 226 -6.36 -2.50 22.13
C ILE A 226 -7.87 -2.70 21.86
N GLU A 227 -8.70 -2.25 22.79
CA GLU A 227 -10.14 -2.13 22.58
C GLU A 227 -10.48 -0.79 21.92
N PHE A 228 -11.60 -0.74 21.18
CA PHE A 228 -12.05 0.50 20.55
C PHE A 228 -13.02 1.24 21.46
N ASP A 229 -12.72 2.49 21.80
CA ASP A 229 -13.55 3.33 22.68
C ASP A 229 -14.97 3.54 22.12
N MET A 230 -15.10 3.56 20.79
CA MET A 230 -16.38 3.55 20.07
C MET A 230 -16.24 2.72 18.78
N SER A 231 -17.35 2.16 18.29
CA SER A 231 -17.40 1.49 16.98
C SER A 231 -18.74 1.79 16.30
N TYR A 232 -18.69 2.41 15.13
CA TYR A 232 -19.87 2.79 14.34
C TYR A 232 -19.92 1.99 13.04
N ASN A 233 -21.02 1.29 12.78
CA ASN A 233 -21.29 0.73 11.46
C ASN A 233 -21.65 1.85 10.49
N LEU A 234 -21.01 1.87 9.32
CA LEU A 234 -21.22 2.87 8.28
C LEU A 234 -22.39 2.45 7.39
N TYR A 235 -23.50 3.18 7.45
CA TYR A 235 -24.77 2.74 6.88
C TYR A 235 -24.69 2.33 5.40
N LYS A 236 -25.04 1.06 5.10
CA LYS A 236 -25.00 0.42 3.77
C LYS A 236 -23.60 0.25 3.14
N ILE A 237 -22.53 0.70 3.80
CA ILE A 237 -21.16 0.56 3.29
C ILE A 237 -20.64 -0.86 3.53
N LYS A 238 -20.27 -1.58 2.47
CA LYS A 238 -19.76 -2.96 2.60
C LYS A 238 -18.25 -3.05 2.86
N ARG A 239 -17.50 -1.99 2.58
CA ARG A 239 -16.04 -1.88 2.78
C ARG A 239 -15.68 -0.41 2.95
N ALA A 240 -14.75 -0.08 3.84
CA ALA A 240 -14.04 1.19 3.83
C ALA A 240 -12.61 0.93 3.35
N SER A 241 -12.16 1.62 2.31
CA SER A 241 -10.82 1.41 1.72
C SER A 241 -9.81 2.42 2.26
N PHE A 242 -10.22 3.67 2.39
CA PHE A 242 -9.44 4.76 2.97
C PHE A 242 -10.36 5.72 3.73
N MET A 243 -9.76 6.56 4.56
CA MET A 243 -10.45 7.54 5.39
C MET A 243 -9.54 8.75 5.57
N THR A 244 -10.11 9.93 5.80
CA THR A 244 -9.36 11.13 6.18
C THR A 244 -10.24 12.07 6.99
N TYR A 245 -9.66 12.90 7.84
CA TYR A 245 -10.38 13.89 8.65
C TYR A 245 -10.25 15.27 8.02
N HIS A 246 -11.35 16.00 7.94
CA HIS A 246 -11.35 17.41 7.53
C HIS A 246 -12.65 18.09 7.94
N ASP A 247 -12.56 19.29 8.52
CA ASP A 247 -13.72 20.18 8.73
C ASP A 247 -14.89 19.48 9.48
N GLY A 248 -14.59 19.03 10.71
CA GLY A 248 -15.55 18.39 11.62
C GLY A 248 -16.13 17.06 11.11
N ALA A 249 -15.41 16.34 10.26
CA ALA A 249 -15.96 15.19 9.56
C ALA A 249 -14.91 14.16 9.11
N LEU A 250 -15.36 12.92 9.01
CA LEU A 250 -14.67 11.83 8.32
C LEU A 250 -15.12 11.78 6.87
N PHE A 251 -14.17 11.75 5.95
CA PHE A 251 -14.38 11.42 4.55
C PHE A 251 -13.94 9.97 4.32
N VAL A 252 -14.91 9.06 4.23
CA VAL A 252 -14.68 7.62 4.06
C VAL A 252 -14.84 7.27 2.59
N GLY A 253 -13.78 6.71 1.99
CA GLY A 253 -13.79 6.31 0.59
C GLY A 253 -13.72 4.80 0.39
N PHE A 254 -14.43 4.30 -0.61
CA PHE A 254 -14.41 2.87 -0.93
C PHE A 254 -14.47 2.56 -2.41
N PHE A 255 -13.69 1.54 -2.78
CA PHE A 255 -13.66 0.97 -4.13
C PHE A 255 -14.62 -0.22 -4.23
N THR A 256 -15.43 -0.24 -5.30
CA THR A 256 -16.18 -1.44 -5.74
C THR A 256 -15.83 -1.74 -7.19
N GLN A 257 -15.91 -3.02 -7.59
CA GLN A 257 -15.62 -3.42 -8.97
C GLN A 257 -16.83 -3.24 -9.89
N ASP A 258 -18.05 -3.31 -9.33
CA ASP A 258 -19.30 -3.43 -10.08
C ASP A 258 -20.16 -2.15 -10.08
N ASN A 259 -19.80 -1.15 -9.26
CA ASN A 259 -20.51 0.13 -9.17
C ASN A 259 -19.52 1.31 -9.21
N ALA A 260 -20.04 2.53 -9.27
CA ALA A 260 -19.25 3.72 -9.02
C ALA A 260 -18.50 3.60 -7.67
N SER A 261 -17.23 3.98 -7.66
CA SER A 261 -16.49 4.18 -6.41
C SER A 261 -16.84 5.56 -5.86
N VAL A 262 -16.95 5.70 -4.53
CA VAL A 262 -17.42 6.95 -3.92
C VAL A 262 -16.65 7.31 -2.65
N ILE A 263 -16.75 8.58 -2.25
CA ILE A 263 -16.38 9.09 -0.94
C ILE A 263 -17.65 9.63 -0.27
N GLU A 264 -17.86 9.30 1.00
CA GLU A 264 -18.96 9.78 1.82
C GLU A 264 -18.45 10.63 2.99
N LYS A 265 -19.14 11.75 3.28
CA LYS A 265 -18.88 12.60 4.46
C LYS A 265 -19.77 12.15 5.61
N TYR A 266 -19.16 11.76 6.72
CA TYR A 266 -19.79 11.51 8.02
C TYR A 266 -19.43 12.66 8.95
N LEU A 267 -20.42 13.30 9.58
CA LEU A 267 -20.16 14.38 10.55
C LEU A 267 -19.74 13.80 11.89
N ILE A 268 -18.82 14.49 12.57
CA ILE A 268 -18.47 14.26 13.97
C ILE A 268 -19.19 15.34 14.80
N ASN A 269 -19.79 14.93 15.91
CA ASN A 269 -20.47 15.80 16.86
C ASN A 269 -19.45 16.49 17.79
N ALA A 270 -19.90 17.46 18.59
CA ALA A 270 -19.05 18.23 19.49
C ALA A 270 -18.50 17.45 20.71
N ASP A 271 -18.87 16.18 20.85
CA ASP A 271 -18.43 15.23 21.87
C ASP A 271 -17.56 14.08 21.29
N GLY A 272 -17.20 14.16 20.01
CA GLY A 272 -16.45 13.12 19.30
C GLY A 272 -17.28 11.95 18.78
N THR A 273 -18.59 11.88 19.03
CA THR A 273 -19.46 10.83 18.46
C THR A 273 -19.72 11.07 16.96
N LEU A 274 -20.03 10.03 16.19
CA LEU A 274 -20.49 10.21 14.80
C LEU A 274 -21.99 10.54 14.75
N TYR A 275 -22.37 11.34 13.74
CA TYR A 275 -23.77 11.61 13.46
C TYR A 275 -24.55 10.33 13.08
N GLU A 276 -25.34 9.85 14.03
CA GLU A 276 -26.39 8.85 13.80
C GLU A 276 -27.69 9.52 13.34
N LYS A 277 -28.56 8.76 12.69
CA LYS A 277 -29.95 9.15 12.43
C LYS A 277 -30.88 8.18 13.14
N GLU A 278 -31.88 8.69 13.84
CA GLU A 278 -32.92 7.85 14.45
C GLU A 278 -33.73 7.09 13.38
N ASP A 279 -33.39 5.81 13.19
CA ASP A 279 -34.17 4.85 12.41
C ASP A 279 -34.46 3.63 13.29
N MET A 280 -35.57 3.70 14.03
CA MET A 280 -36.00 2.64 14.96
C MET A 280 -36.25 1.28 14.28
N ASN A 281 -36.43 1.25 12.95
CA ASN A 281 -36.60 0.00 12.22
C ASN A 281 -35.26 -0.70 11.97
N LEU A 282 -34.17 0.06 11.82
CA LEU A 282 -32.88 -0.48 11.43
C LEU A 282 -32.34 -1.53 12.41
N LYS A 283 -32.37 -1.21 13.72
CA LYS A 283 -31.91 -2.11 14.79
C LYS A 283 -32.77 -3.39 14.88
N ARG A 284 -34.05 -3.33 14.48
CA ARG A 284 -34.95 -4.49 14.44
C ARG A 284 -34.83 -5.34 13.17
N THR A 285 -34.58 -4.73 12.01
CA THR A 285 -34.58 -5.43 10.72
C THR A 285 -33.20 -5.96 10.31
N VAL A 286 -32.11 -5.34 10.75
CA VAL A 286 -30.74 -5.71 10.33
C VAL A 286 -29.96 -6.44 11.43
N GLY A 287 -30.43 -6.43 12.68
CA GLY A 287 -29.78 -7.15 13.78
C GLY A 287 -28.43 -6.56 14.21
N VAL A 288 -28.16 -5.30 13.87
CA VAL A 288 -26.94 -4.59 14.25
C VAL A 288 -27.08 -4.06 15.67
N THR A 289 -26.16 -4.47 16.55
CA THR A 289 -26.06 -4.06 17.95
C THR A 289 -25.48 -2.67 18.12
N ASP A 290 -24.41 -2.40 17.37
CA ASP A 290 -23.56 -1.22 17.54
C ASP A 290 -24.21 0.03 16.90
N PRO A 291 -23.78 1.25 17.29
CA PRO A 291 -24.15 2.50 16.64
C PRO A 291 -24.06 2.48 15.10
N VAL A 292 -24.91 3.26 14.43
CA VAL A 292 -24.99 3.34 12.97
C VAL A 292 -24.87 4.79 12.49
N ALA A 293 -23.69 5.15 11.99
CA ALA A 293 -23.42 6.47 11.44
C ALA A 293 -24.02 6.62 10.04
N TYR A 294 -24.50 7.83 9.71
CA TYR A 294 -25.11 8.15 8.42
C TYR A 294 -24.31 9.21 7.66
N ALA A 295 -24.04 8.94 6.38
CA ALA A 295 -23.42 9.91 5.48
C ALA A 295 -24.36 11.10 5.18
N VAL A 296 -23.83 12.32 5.24
CA VAL A 296 -24.56 13.56 4.93
C VAL A 296 -24.34 14.06 3.49
N SER A 297 -23.33 13.53 2.79
CA SER A 297 -23.09 13.79 1.37
C SER A 297 -22.18 12.72 0.76
N MET A 298 -22.33 12.47 -0.55
CA MET A 298 -21.53 11.52 -1.33
C MET A 298 -20.91 12.22 -2.54
N GLN A 299 -19.70 11.83 -2.94
CA GLN A 299 -19.02 12.25 -4.17
C GLN A 299 -18.54 11.04 -4.96
N VAL A 300 -18.72 11.04 -6.27
CA VAL A 300 -18.28 9.96 -7.17
C VAL A 300 -16.80 10.15 -7.51
N ILE A 301 -16.01 9.08 -7.38
CA ILE A 301 -14.56 9.06 -7.64
C ILE A 301 -14.18 8.06 -8.72
N SER A 302 -13.00 8.25 -9.29
CA SER A 302 -12.34 7.23 -10.12
C SER A 302 -12.01 5.97 -9.31
N GLY A 303 -12.05 4.79 -9.94
CA GLY A 303 -11.61 3.55 -9.29
C GLY A 303 -10.11 3.54 -8.94
N LYS A 304 -9.71 2.65 -8.01
CA LYS A 304 -8.35 2.50 -7.43
C LYS A 304 -7.82 3.70 -6.62
N VAL A 305 -8.67 4.49 -5.97
CA VAL A 305 -8.20 5.48 -4.99
C VAL A 305 -7.85 4.77 -3.68
N GLN A 306 -6.65 5.03 -3.15
CA GLN A 306 -6.13 4.39 -1.92
C GLN A 306 -6.07 5.35 -0.72
N GLY A 307 -6.38 6.64 -0.92
CA GLY A 307 -6.10 7.67 0.07
C GLY A 307 -6.54 9.07 -0.36
N MET A 308 -6.70 9.96 0.63
CA MET A 308 -7.25 11.30 0.46
C MET A 308 -6.66 12.30 1.46
N ALA A 309 -6.32 13.49 0.98
CA ALA A 309 -6.02 14.64 1.83
C ALA A 309 -6.60 15.93 1.25
N PHE A 310 -6.76 16.95 2.11
CA PHE A 310 -7.17 18.29 1.72
C PHE A 310 -5.99 19.25 1.88
N TYR A 311 -5.79 20.19 0.95
CA TYR A 311 -4.71 21.18 1.05
C TYR A 311 -5.03 22.43 0.21
N ASN A 312 -4.96 23.62 0.81
CA ASN A 312 -5.17 24.93 0.15
C ASN A 312 -6.39 24.95 -0.81
N ASN A 313 -7.56 24.56 -0.31
CA ASN A 313 -8.81 24.47 -1.07
C ASN A 313 -8.74 23.52 -2.30
N LYS A 314 -7.88 22.50 -2.23
CA LYS A 314 -7.81 21.36 -3.15
C LYS A 314 -8.12 20.05 -2.43
N ILE A 315 -8.64 19.09 -3.18
CA ILE A 315 -8.70 17.67 -2.80
C ILE A 315 -7.55 16.94 -3.51
N LEU A 316 -6.80 16.13 -2.77
CA LEU A 316 -5.73 15.27 -3.29
C LEU A 316 -6.19 13.82 -3.12
N LEU A 317 -6.24 13.04 -4.21
CA LEU A 317 -6.54 11.61 -4.19
C LEU A 317 -5.32 10.81 -4.64
N THR A 318 -4.89 9.80 -3.88
CA THR A 318 -3.87 8.84 -4.34
C THR A 318 -4.51 7.78 -5.22
N ARG A 319 -3.79 7.28 -6.23
CA ARG A 319 -4.23 6.13 -7.03
C ARG A 319 -3.09 5.16 -7.26
N SER A 320 -3.35 3.87 -7.11
CA SER A 320 -2.33 2.81 -7.09
C SER A 320 -2.74 1.63 -7.96
N TRP A 321 -1.75 0.96 -8.58
CA TRP A 321 -1.98 -0.15 -9.51
C TRP A 321 -0.97 -1.30 -9.26
N GLY A 322 -0.54 -1.49 -8.02
CA GLY A 322 0.50 -2.46 -7.68
C GLY A 322 1.85 -2.02 -8.28
N ILE A 323 2.37 -2.76 -9.25
CA ILE A 323 3.71 -2.52 -9.83
C ILE A 323 3.79 -1.32 -10.81
N LEU A 324 2.66 -0.73 -11.20
CA LEU A 324 2.67 0.47 -12.04
C LEU A 324 2.86 1.74 -11.19
N PRO A 325 3.53 2.79 -11.69
CA PRO A 325 3.67 4.07 -10.98
C PRO A 325 2.32 4.59 -10.50
N SER A 326 2.26 4.97 -9.23
CA SER A 326 1.06 5.55 -8.63
C SER A 326 0.87 7.00 -9.07
N GLU A 327 -0.29 7.58 -8.76
CA GLU A 327 -0.62 8.97 -9.05
C GLU A 327 -1.12 9.68 -7.80
N VAL A 328 -0.88 11.00 -7.73
CA VAL A 328 -1.70 11.93 -6.92
C VAL A 328 -2.46 12.81 -7.89
N GLN A 329 -3.79 12.71 -7.86
CA GLN A 329 -4.71 13.52 -8.65
C GLN A 329 -5.23 14.66 -7.79
N ILE A 330 -5.13 15.89 -8.29
CA ILE A 330 -5.47 17.12 -7.58
C ILE A 330 -6.72 17.70 -8.21
N PHE A 331 -7.70 18.06 -7.38
CA PHE A 331 -8.98 18.64 -7.76
C PHE A 331 -9.19 19.97 -7.05
N ASN A 332 -9.96 20.88 -7.64
CA ASN A 332 -10.51 22.01 -6.89
C ASN A 332 -11.52 21.48 -5.87
N TYR A 333 -11.48 21.96 -4.62
CA TYR A 333 -12.51 21.58 -3.65
C TYR A 333 -13.89 22.06 -4.11
N SER A 334 -14.84 21.14 -4.17
CA SER A 334 -16.24 21.39 -4.46
C SER A 334 -17.08 20.45 -3.60
N ARG A 335 -18.18 20.95 -3.02
CA ARG A 335 -19.07 20.16 -2.16
C ARG A 335 -19.86 19.11 -2.94
N TYR A 336 -20.07 19.32 -4.24
CA TYR A 336 -20.92 18.50 -5.11
C TYR A 336 -20.21 18.09 -6.42
N GLY A 337 -18.88 18.04 -6.41
CA GLY A 337 -18.09 17.65 -7.58
C GLY A 337 -18.08 16.14 -7.82
N ILE A 338 -17.94 15.75 -9.09
CA ILE A 338 -17.38 14.45 -9.46
C ILE A 338 -15.86 14.59 -9.43
N LEU A 339 -15.15 13.56 -8.99
CA LEU A 339 -13.69 13.50 -8.94
C LEU A 339 -13.19 12.43 -9.94
N SER A 340 -13.59 12.58 -11.21
CA SER A 340 -13.12 11.70 -12.28
C SER A 340 -11.71 12.05 -12.72
N THR A 341 -10.94 11.09 -13.25
CA THR A 341 -9.57 11.33 -13.74
C THR A 341 -9.50 12.41 -14.83
N SER A 342 -10.60 12.62 -15.56
CA SER A 342 -10.81 13.69 -16.55
C SER A 342 -11.02 15.09 -15.96
N GLU A 343 -11.44 15.20 -14.70
CA GLU A 343 -11.68 16.46 -13.98
C GLU A 343 -10.53 16.86 -13.06
N ALA A 344 -9.48 16.04 -12.99
CA ALA A 344 -8.28 16.34 -12.21
C ALA A 344 -7.57 17.57 -12.80
N TYR A 345 -7.53 18.66 -12.03
CA TYR A 345 -6.80 19.89 -12.35
C TYR A 345 -5.31 19.62 -12.65
N LYS A 346 -4.70 18.66 -11.93
CA LYS A 346 -3.32 18.26 -12.10
C LYS A 346 -3.11 16.82 -11.63
N THR A 347 -2.41 16.01 -12.42
CA THR A 347 -2.02 14.64 -12.05
C THR A 347 -0.50 14.54 -11.96
N ILE A 348 0.00 14.09 -10.81
CA ILE A 348 1.43 13.94 -10.54
C ILE A 348 1.74 12.45 -10.41
N LYS A 349 2.70 11.94 -11.19
CA LYS A 349 3.14 10.55 -11.06
C LYS A 349 4.07 10.38 -9.85
N PHE A 350 3.86 9.31 -9.11
CA PHE A 350 4.59 8.90 -7.92
C PHE A 350 5.32 7.57 -8.15
N PRO A 351 6.27 7.19 -7.28
CA PRO A 351 6.72 5.81 -7.16
C PRO A 351 5.52 4.86 -6.99
N GLU A 352 5.66 3.61 -7.43
CA GLU A 352 4.58 2.62 -7.34
C GLU A 352 4.23 2.24 -5.89
N ARG A 353 2.98 1.80 -5.71
CA ARG A 353 2.41 1.37 -4.43
C ARG A 353 2.34 2.47 -3.35
N LEU A 354 2.00 3.68 -3.77
CA LEU A 354 1.51 4.75 -2.88
C LEU A 354 0.12 4.38 -2.38
N GLU A 355 -0.05 4.29 -1.07
CA GLU A 355 -1.32 3.96 -0.43
C GLU A 355 -1.96 5.25 0.11
N GLN A 356 -1.83 5.56 1.41
CA GLN A 356 -2.37 6.79 2.00
C GLN A 356 -1.46 8.02 1.82
N ILE A 357 -2.08 9.21 1.79
CA ILE A 357 -1.43 10.51 2.06
C ILE A 357 -2.12 11.20 3.23
N TYR A 358 -1.37 12.01 3.98
CA TYR A 358 -1.91 12.80 5.10
C TYR A 358 -1.39 14.24 5.05
N GLN A 359 -2.17 15.20 5.54
CA GLN A 359 -1.78 16.61 5.61
C GLN A 359 -1.46 16.99 7.06
N ASP A 360 -0.29 17.58 7.28
CA ASP A 360 0.09 18.18 8.57
C ASP A 360 0.91 19.45 8.31
N GLY A 361 0.44 20.56 8.87
CA GLY A 361 0.89 21.92 8.55
C GLY A 361 0.96 22.19 7.04
N GLY A 362 2.03 22.84 6.60
CA GLY A 362 2.32 23.09 5.18
C GLY A 362 2.81 21.87 4.37
N SER A 363 2.71 20.66 4.92
CA SER A 363 3.29 19.44 4.36
C SER A 363 2.24 18.40 4.00
N ILE A 364 2.54 17.60 2.97
CA ILE A 364 1.84 16.33 2.70
C ILE A 364 2.82 15.20 2.98
N TYR A 365 2.36 14.19 3.70
CA TYR A 365 3.11 12.97 4.00
C TYR A 365 2.55 11.81 3.18
N ALA A 366 3.41 10.94 2.66
CA ALA A 366 3.05 9.86 1.75
C ALA A 366 3.59 8.50 2.24
N LEU A 367 2.71 7.50 2.29
CA LEU A 367 3.02 6.13 2.72
C LEU A 367 2.99 5.15 1.54
N PHE A 368 3.92 4.18 1.54
CA PHE A 368 4.05 3.19 0.47
C PHE A 368 4.14 1.77 1.03
N GLU A 369 3.46 0.79 0.42
CA GLU A 369 3.64 -0.63 0.75
C GLU A 369 4.90 -1.24 0.08
N SER A 370 5.60 -0.50 -0.80
CA SER A 370 6.72 -1.02 -1.63
C SER A 370 7.98 -1.43 -0.84
N GLY A 371 8.10 -1.05 0.43
CA GLY A 371 9.12 -1.54 1.36
C GLY A 371 8.80 -2.88 2.01
N ALA A 372 7.53 -3.31 2.02
CA ALA A 372 7.07 -4.53 2.69
C ALA A 372 7.67 -5.80 2.08
N TYR A 373 7.82 -6.85 2.88
CA TYR A 373 8.39 -8.12 2.41
C TYR A 373 7.65 -8.69 1.18
N ALA A 374 6.32 -8.62 1.19
CA ALA A 374 5.45 -9.07 0.11
C ALA A 374 5.77 -8.47 -1.27
N TYR A 375 6.24 -7.22 -1.30
CA TYR A 375 6.25 -6.42 -2.51
C TYR A 375 7.62 -5.85 -2.92
N ARG A 376 8.57 -5.76 -1.97
CA ARG A 376 9.91 -5.21 -2.24
C ARG A 376 10.72 -5.98 -3.29
N MET A 377 10.28 -7.16 -3.71
CA MET A 377 10.89 -7.90 -4.83
C MET A 377 10.29 -7.50 -6.19
N SER A 378 8.97 -7.34 -6.27
CA SER A 378 8.23 -6.98 -7.49
C SER A 378 8.23 -5.47 -7.78
N SER A 379 8.60 -4.63 -6.81
CA SER A 379 8.78 -3.18 -6.99
C SER A 379 10.19 -2.81 -7.48
N ILE A 380 10.26 -1.81 -8.35
CA ILE A 380 11.47 -1.15 -8.88
C ILE A 380 11.89 -0.01 -7.96
N ASN A 381 10.94 0.82 -7.51
CA ASN A 381 11.14 1.97 -6.64
C ASN A 381 10.59 1.67 -5.25
N ARG A 382 11.50 1.23 -4.37
CA ARG A 382 11.18 0.67 -3.05
C ARG A 382 11.35 1.76 -2.01
N ILE A 383 10.30 2.02 -1.23
CA ILE A 383 10.29 3.07 -0.20
C ILE A 383 9.88 2.44 1.13
N ASP A 384 10.68 2.68 2.16
CA ASP A 384 10.61 2.07 3.50
C ASP A 384 10.36 3.11 4.61
N ARG A 385 9.82 4.26 4.22
CA ARG A 385 9.64 5.44 5.08
C ARG A 385 8.45 6.27 4.64
N VAL A 386 7.82 6.97 5.59
CA VAL A 386 6.87 8.04 5.30
C VAL A 386 7.65 9.19 4.66
N VAL A 387 7.24 9.60 3.46
CA VAL A 387 7.92 10.66 2.69
C VAL A 387 7.18 11.98 2.91
N LYS A 388 7.85 12.95 3.52
CA LYS A 388 7.39 14.33 3.62
C LYS A 388 7.52 15.04 2.27
N LEU A 389 6.57 15.91 1.95
CA LEU A 389 6.50 16.69 0.71
C LEU A 389 6.05 18.11 1.06
N LYS A 390 6.67 19.14 0.47
CA LYS A 390 6.17 20.52 0.59
C LYS A 390 4.85 20.66 -0.16
N GLY A 391 3.72 20.77 0.55
CA GLY A 391 2.37 20.76 -0.04
C GLY A 391 2.16 21.86 -1.08
N SER A 392 2.78 23.03 -0.85
CA SER A 392 2.80 24.16 -1.77
C SER A 392 3.47 23.89 -3.12
N LYS A 393 4.27 22.82 -3.27
CA LYS A 393 4.83 22.39 -4.56
C LYS A 393 3.90 21.41 -5.31
N LEU A 394 3.00 20.72 -4.60
CA LEU A 394 2.00 19.83 -5.21
C LEU A 394 0.90 20.64 -5.92
N VAL A 395 0.33 21.64 -5.25
CA VAL A 395 -0.85 22.40 -5.73
C VAL A 395 -0.55 23.68 -6.53
N LYS A 396 0.74 23.97 -6.79
CA LYS A 396 1.19 24.97 -7.78
C LYS A 396 1.04 24.48 -9.21
#